data_AF-A0A553GA88-F1
#
_entry.id   AF-A0A553GA88-F1
#
_cell.length_a   1.000
_cell.length_b   1.000
_cell.length_c   1.000
_cell.angle_alpha   90.00
_cell.angle_beta   90.00
_cell.angle_gamma   90.00
#
_symmetry.space_group_name_H-M   'P 1'
#
loop_
_entity.id
_entity.type
_entity.pdbx_description
1 polymer ?
#
loop_
_entity_poly.entity_id
_entity_poly.type
_entity_poly.pdbx_seq_one_letter_code
_entity_poly.pdbx_strand_id
1 'polypeptide(L)'
;MKVSNLNGTSKPKYSCRCGSWLRHWHNYSGQMANQCRAAGCSSTAAVGAHVKKTMGNDTSWYIVPFCHAHNRMGNAIELVFGTELVPANQSETCGLR
;
A
#
# COMPACT_ATOMS: atom_id res chain seq x y z
N MET A 1 0.36 13.63 1.70
CA MET A 1 1.39 12.99 0.85
C MET A 1 0.72 12.36 -0.35
N LYS A 2 1.33 12.46 -1.54
CA LYS A 2 0.81 11.86 -2.77
C LYS A 2 1.57 10.60 -3.17
N VAL A 3 0.82 9.59 -3.60
CA VAL A 3 1.35 8.31 -4.09
C VAL A 3 0.73 7.92 -5.43
N SER A 4 1.38 7.03 -6.16
CA SER A 4 0.87 6.46 -7.42
C SER A 4 0.91 4.94 -7.36
N ASN A 5 -0.11 4.27 -7.88
CA ASN A 5 -0.17 2.81 -7.91
C ASN A 5 0.91 2.23 -8.83
N LEU A 6 1.40 1.06 -8.44
CA LEU A 6 2.30 0.24 -9.25
C LEU A 6 1.51 -0.85 -9.98
N ASN A 7 1.77 -0.99 -11.28
CA ASN A 7 1.12 -1.98 -12.13
C ASN A 7 1.95 -3.28 -12.21
N GLY A 8 1.28 -4.41 -12.46
CA GLY A 8 1.95 -5.70 -12.69
C GLY A 8 2.51 -6.37 -11.42
N THR A 9 2.07 -5.94 -10.24
CA THR A 9 2.48 -6.45 -8.93
C THR A 9 1.72 -7.71 -8.50
N SER A 10 0.72 -8.16 -9.25
CA SER A 10 -0.06 -9.39 -8.96
C SER A 10 0.67 -10.70 -9.30
N LYS A 11 1.94 -10.65 -9.74
CA LYS A 11 2.72 -11.84 -10.10
C LYS A 11 3.07 -12.65 -8.84
N PRO A 12 3.15 -14.00 -8.93
CA PRO A 12 3.46 -14.86 -7.77
C PRO A 12 4.76 -14.47 -7.04
N LYS A 13 5.77 -13.96 -7.75
CA LYS A 13 7.02 -13.48 -7.14
C LYS A 13 6.85 -12.31 -6.16
N TYR A 14 5.72 -11.62 -6.20
CA TYR A 14 5.35 -10.53 -5.30
C TYR A 14 4.24 -10.94 -4.33
N SER A 15 3.98 -12.24 -4.14
CA SER A 15 3.06 -12.70 -3.12
C SER A 15 3.64 -12.41 -1.73
N CYS A 16 2.85 -11.78 -0.86
CA CYS A 16 3.24 -11.52 0.52
C CYS A 16 3.11 -12.77 1.39
N ARG A 17 4.07 -13.00 2.28
CA ARG A 17 4.03 -14.11 3.25
C ARG A 17 3.08 -13.86 4.43
N CYS A 18 2.60 -12.63 4.63
CA CYS A 18 1.58 -12.31 5.65
C CYS A 18 0.16 -12.73 5.25
N GLY A 19 -0.02 -13.44 4.13
CA GLY A 19 -1.32 -13.89 3.61
C GLY A 19 -2.00 -12.85 2.70
N SER A 20 -1.91 -11.56 3.03
CA SER A 20 -2.31 -10.48 2.12
C SER A 20 -1.48 -9.23 2.36
N TRP A 21 -1.39 -8.37 1.35
CA TRP A 21 -0.71 -7.07 1.48
C TRP A 21 -1.47 -6.12 2.41
N LEU A 22 -2.78 -6.25 2.56
CA LEU A 22 -3.53 -5.47 3.55
C LEU A 22 -3.12 -5.87 4.98
N ARG A 23 -3.04 -7.17 5.24
CA ARG A 23 -2.56 -7.70 6.51
C ARG A 23 -1.10 -7.34 6.78
N HIS A 24 -0.26 -7.37 5.73
CA HIS A 24 1.11 -6.87 5.80
C HIS A 24 1.16 -5.44 6.34
N TRP A 25 0.36 -4.55 5.76
CA TRP A 25 0.29 -3.18 6.23
C TRP A 25 -0.12 -3.09 7.70
N HIS A 26 -1.13 -3.85 8.15
CA HIS A 26 -1.51 -3.85 9.57
C HIS A 26 -0.38 -4.30 10.50
N ASN A 27 0.35 -5.33 10.12
CA ASN A 27 1.43 -5.88 10.94
C ASN A 27 2.60 -4.89 11.12
N TYR A 28 2.93 -4.13 10.08
CA TYR A 28 4.13 -3.28 10.08
C TYR A 28 3.86 -1.78 10.26
N SER A 29 2.62 -1.32 10.08
CA SER A 29 2.26 0.08 10.32
C SER A 29 1.95 0.39 11.79
N GLY A 30 1.65 -0.63 12.60
CA GLY A 30 1.05 -0.44 13.92
C GLY A 30 -0.37 0.15 13.88
N GLN A 31 -1.00 0.20 12.69
CA GLN A 31 -2.31 0.79 12.47
C GLN A 31 -3.30 -0.23 11.89
N MET A 32 -4.58 -0.06 12.21
CA MET A 32 -5.67 -0.73 11.52
C MET A 32 -6.33 0.23 10.52
N ALA A 33 -6.81 -0.31 9.41
CA ALA A 33 -7.47 0.46 8.38
C ALA A 33 -8.67 -0.33 7.86
N ASN A 34 -9.84 0.04 8.38
CA ASN A 34 -11.13 -0.47 7.88
C ASN A 34 -11.57 0.32 6.63
N GLN A 35 -11.09 1.55 6.48
CA GLN A 35 -11.41 2.44 5.36
C GLN A 35 -10.19 2.68 4.46
N CYS A 36 -10.47 2.96 3.19
CA CYS A 36 -9.49 3.34 2.20
C CYS A 36 -8.73 4.59 2.66
N ARG A 37 -7.40 4.53 2.59
CA ARG A 37 -6.53 5.64 3.01
C ARG A 37 -6.33 6.71 1.94
N ALA A 38 -7.14 6.72 0.88
CA ALA A 38 -7.21 7.84 -0.05
C ALA A 38 -8.04 8.98 0.58
N ALA A 39 -7.53 10.20 0.54
CA ALA A 39 -8.20 11.36 1.13
C ALA A 39 -9.57 11.58 0.48
N GLY A 40 -10.60 11.78 1.32
CA GLY A 40 -11.99 11.95 0.87
C GLY A 40 -12.72 10.67 0.49
N CYS A 41 -12.09 9.49 0.62
CA CYS A 41 -12.74 8.21 0.38
C CYS A 41 -13.27 7.59 1.68
N SER A 42 -14.54 7.19 1.69
CA SER A 42 -15.18 6.50 2.81
C SER A 42 -15.39 5.00 2.59
N SER A 43 -15.01 4.47 1.42
CA SER A 43 -15.14 3.04 1.10
C SER A 43 -14.22 2.17 1.95
N THR A 44 -14.62 0.92 2.17
CA THR A 44 -13.81 -0.08 2.88
C THR A 44 -12.45 -0.31 2.20
N ALA A 45 -11.38 -0.41 3.00
CA ALA A 45 -10.10 -0.89 2.51
C ALA A 45 -10.19 -2.40 2.23
N ALA A 46 -10.02 -2.78 0.97
CA ALA A 46 -10.16 -4.17 0.52
C ALA A 46 -8.81 -4.82 0.22
N VAL A 47 -7.79 -4.02 -0.12
CA VAL A 47 -6.48 -4.51 -0.55
C VAL A 47 -5.36 -3.65 0.02
N GLY A 48 -4.17 -4.23 0.13
CA GLY A 48 -2.93 -3.48 0.30
C GLY A 48 -2.38 -3.13 -1.09
N ALA A 49 -2.53 -1.87 -1.49
CA ALA A 49 -2.08 -1.38 -2.78
C ALA A 49 -0.57 -1.13 -2.76
N HIS A 50 0.12 -1.57 -3.82
CA HIS A 50 1.51 -1.22 -4.03
C HIS A 50 1.60 0.16 -4.64
N VAL A 51 2.32 1.06 -3.99
CA VAL A 51 2.44 2.45 -4.40
C VAL A 51 3.88 2.93 -4.32
N LYS A 52 4.16 4.02 -5.03
CA LYS A 52 5.39 4.81 -4.86
C LYS A 52 5.04 6.26 -4.57
N LYS A 53 5.90 6.97 -3.85
CA LYS A 53 5.77 8.41 -3.66
C LYS A 53 5.84 9.12 -5.02
N THR A 54 5.03 10.14 -5.22
CA THR A 54 5.07 10.92 -6.47
C THR A 54 6.12 12.03 -6.45
N MET A 55 6.67 12.34 -5.28
CA MET A 55 7.67 13.39 -5.09
C MET A 55 8.91 12.82 -4.40
N GLY A 56 10.07 13.33 -4.80
CA GLY A 56 11.38 12.92 -4.30
C GLY A 56 12.07 11.88 -5.18
N ASN A 57 13.32 11.55 -4.81
CA ASN A 57 14.16 10.57 -5.52
C ASN A 57 13.97 9.13 -4.98
N ASP A 58 12.95 8.93 -4.15
CA ASP A 58 12.67 7.67 -3.51
C ASP A 58 11.95 6.73 -4.49
N THR A 59 12.66 5.68 -4.89
CA THR A 59 12.16 4.66 -5.82
C THR A 59 11.59 3.44 -5.10
N SER A 60 11.51 3.48 -3.77
CA SER A 60 11.00 2.40 -2.93
C SER A 60 9.51 2.17 -3.15
N TRP A 61 9.10 0.92 -2.94
CA TRP A 61 7.72 0.50 -3.05
C TRP A 61 7.12 0.38 -1.67
N TYR A 62 5.91 0.89 -1.53
CA TYR A 62 5.18 0.94 -0.28
C TYR A 62 3.84 0.24 -0.43
N ILE A 63 3.27 -0.15 0.70
CA ILE A 63 1.93 -0.68 0.80
C ILE A 63 1.05 0.35 1.49
N VAL A 64 -0.16 0.55 0.99
CA VAL A 64 -1.21 1.35 1.64
C VAL A 64 -2.59 0.68 1.50
N PRO A 65 -3.47 0.78 2.51
CA PRO A 65 -4.82 0.22 2.44
C PRO A 65 -5.71 1.01 1.49
N PHE A 66 -6.17 0.39 0.39
CA PHE A 66 -7.09 1.00 -0.57
C PHE A 66 -8.33 0.14 -0.84
N CYS A 67 -9.39 0.80 -1.31
CA CYS A 67 -10.50 0.11 -1.98
C CYS A 67 -10.10 -0.27 -3.41
N HIS A 68 -10.88 -1.16 -4.05
CA HIS A 68 -10.60 -1.60 -5.43
C HIS A 68 -10.65 -0.46 -6.47
N ALA A 69 -11.39 0.62 -6.21
CA ALA A 69 -11.42 1.77 -7.10
C ALA A 69 -10.06 2.49 -7.08
N HIS A 70 -9.61 2.91 -5.90
CA HIS A 70 -8.33 3.61 -5.75
C HIS A 70 -7.12 2.75 -6.15
N ASN A 71 -7.16 1.43 -5.93
CA ASN A 71 -6.11 0.52 -6.36
C ASN A 71 -5.99 0.39 -7.90
N ARG A 72 -7.00 0.81 -8.68
CA ARG A 72 -6.99 0.78 -10.15
C ARG A 72 -6.74 2.14 -10.79
N MET A 73 -6.63 3.20 -9.99
CA MET A 73 -6.40 4.54 -10.53
C MET A 73 -4.96 4.72 -10.98
N GLY A 74 -4.78 5.33 -12.16
CA GLY A 74 -3.47 5.61 -12.74
C GLY A 74 -2.88 6.97 -12.35
N ASN A 75 -3.68 7.86 -11.76
CA ASN A 75 -3.24 9.18 -11.32
C ASN A 75 -2.71 9.17 -9.88
N ALA A 76 -2.08 10.29 -9.50
CA ALA A 76 -1.64 10.51 -8.12
C ALA A 76 -2.84 10.55 -7.16
N ILE A 77 -2.68 9.89 -6.01
CA ILE A 77 -3.65 9.77 -4.94
C ILE A 77 -3.11 10.47 -3.71
N GLU A 78 -3.86 11.43 -3.18
CA GLU A 78 -3.57 12.03 -1.89
C GLU A 78 -3.96 11.05 -0.78
N LEU A 79 -3.07 10.82 0.18
CA LEU A 79 -3.35 9.97 1.33
C LEU A 79 -3.99 10.76 2.47
N VAL A 80 -4.82 10.07 3.26
CA VAL A 80 -5.28 10.58 4.56
C VAL A 80 -4.06 10.90 5.43
N PHE A 81 -4.09 12.05 6.10
CA PHE A 81 -3.01 12.50 6.99
C PHE A 81 -2.68 11.43 8.06
N GLY A 82 -1.38 11.21 8.31
CA GLY A 82 -0.91 10.18 9.26
C GLY A 82 -0.95 8.74 8.75
N THR A 83 -1.26 8.50 7.47
CA THR A 83 -1.15 7.15 6.87
C THR A 83 0.31 6.73 6.77
N GLU A 84 0.63 5.60 7.41
CA GLU A 84 1.98 5.02 7.35
C GLU A 84 2.28 4.39 6.00
N LEU A 85 3.52 4.57 5.52
CA LEU A 85 4.00 3.93 4.30
C LEU A 85 4.85 2.72 4.65
N VAL A 86 4.23 1.55 4.67
CA VAL A 86 4.92 0.30 4.99
C VAL A 86 5.74 -0.17 3.79
N PRO A 87 7.03 -0.52 3.94
CA PRO A 87 7.81 -1.10 2.85
C PRO A 87 7.17 -2.36 2.25
N ALA A 88 7.13 -2.43 0.93
CA ALA A 88 6.73 -3.62 0.18
C ALA A 88 7.89 -4.62 -0.01
N ASN A 89 9.12 -4.22 0.33
CA ASN A 89 10.29 -5.08 0.23
C ASN A 89 10.20 -6.22 1.26
N GLN A 90 9.97 -7.44 0.76
CA GLN A 90 9.82 -8.60 1.64
C GLN A 90 11.09 -8.89 2.44
N SER A 91 12.28 -8.69 1.86
CA SER A 91 13.55 -8.94 2.56
C SER A 91 13.77 -8.02 3.77
N GLU A 92 13.10 -6.87 3.83
CA GLU A 92 13.14 -5.94 4.96
C GLU A 92 11.99 -6.16 5.95
N THR A 93 11.04 -7.03 5.60
CA THR A 93 9.79 -7.20 6.33
C THR A 93 9.48 -8.68 6.53
N CYS A 94 8.55 -9.26 5.78
CA CYS A 94 8.02 -10.61 6.00
C CYS A 94 8.83 -11.73 5.34
N GLY A 95 9.97 -11.42 4.74
CA GLY A 95 10.84 -12.33 4.00
C GLY A 95 12.01 -12.87 4.82
N LEU A 96 12.34 -12.21 5.94
CA LEU A 96 13.35 -12.65 6.89
C LEU A 96 12.92 -13.99 7.50
N ARG A 97 13.75 -15.00 7.30
CA ARG A 97 13.63 -16.35 7.87
C ARG A 97 14.87 -16.60 8.71
#